data_AF-A0A838UE24-F1
#
_entry.id   AF-A0A838UE24-F1
#
_cell.length_a   1.000
_cell.length_b   1.000
_cell.length_c   1.000
_cell.angle_alpha   90.00
_cell.angle_beta   90.00
_cell.angle_gamma   90.00
#
_symmetry.space_group_name_H-M   'P 1'
#
loop_
_entity.id
_entity.type
_entity.pdbx_description
1 polymer ?
#
loop_
_entity_poly.entity_id
_entity_poly.type
_entity_poly.pdbx_seq_one_letter_code
_entity_poly.pdbx_strand_id
1 'polypeptide(L)' 'MFCPKCGNDNPNDGKFCRGCGNTLVMAAAAPALVSSAPVCKSGKPITWESLMTKFGTGFAFLVISIVLGATGYAGG' A
#
# COMPACT_ATOMS: atom_id res chain seq x y z
N MET A 1 3.33 -9.51 -29.08
CA MET A 1 1.87 -9.64 -28.84
C MET A 1 1.36 -8.42 -28.09
N PHE A 2 0.19 -7.90 -28.45
CA PHE A 2 -0.43 -6.79 -27.71
C PHE A 2 -1.24 -7.31 -26.52
N CYS A 3 -1.14 -6.63 -25.38
CA CYS A 3 -1.92 -6.98 -24.19
C CYS A 3 -3.41 -6.68 -24.44
N PRO A 4 -4.32 -7.66 -24.26
CA PRO A 4 -5.75 -7.44 -24.48
C PRO A 4 -6.41 -6.52 -23.45
N LYS A 5 -5.71 -6.21 -22.34
CA LYS A 5 -6.21 -5.33 -21.27
C LYS A 5 -5.85 -3.86 -21.46
N CYS A 6 -4.64 -3.56 -21.91
CA CYS A 6 -4.14 -2.18 -22.00
C CYS A 6 -3.52 -1.81 -23.35
N GLY A 7 -3.45 -2.74 -24.31
CA GLY A 7 -2.90 -2.49 -25.65
C GLY A 7 -1.37 -2.38 -25.71
N ASN A 8 -0.64 -2.60 -24.61
CA ASN A 8 0.81 -2.52 -24.59
C ASN A 8 1.46 -3.65 -25.41
N ASP A 9 2.48 -3.34 -26.22
CA ASP A 9 3.27 -4.34 -26.92
C ASP A 9 4.15 -5.14 -25.94
N ASN A 10 4.11 -6.47 -26.04
CA ASN A 10 4.84 -7.36 -25.15
C ASN A 10 5.49 -8.50 -25.95
N PRO A 11 6.68 -8.98 -25.56
CA PRO A 11 7.29 -10.16 -26.17
C PRO A 11 6.40 -11.40 -26.02
N ASN A 12 6.48 -12.32 -27.00
CA ASN A 12 5.63 -13.52 -27.08
C ASN A 12 5.91 -14.54 -25.96
N ASP A 13 7.08 -14.48 -25.32
CA ASP A 13 7.47 -15.37 -24.21
C ASP A 13 7.06 -14.85 -22.82
N GLY A 14 6.51 -13.63 -22.74
CA GLY A 14 6.20 -13.00 -21.45
C GLY A 14 4.95 -13.59 -20.80
N LYS A 15 5.06 -14.06 -19.53
CA LYS A 15 3.90 -14.50 -18.73
C LYS A 15 3.03 -13.35 -18.21
N PHE A 16 3.58 -12.15 -18.11
CA PHE A 16 2.91 -10.94 -17.60
C PHE A 16 3.16 -9.73 -18.52
N CYS A 17 2.21 -8.81 -18.53
CA CYS A 17 2.29 -7.56 -19.27
C CYS A 17 3.23 -6.57 -18.55
N ARG A 18 4.21 -6.03 -19.27
CA ARG A 18 5.14 -5.02 -18.75
C ARG A 18 4.49 -3.65 -18.48
N GLY A 19 3.34 -3.35 -19.09
CA GLY A 19 2.63 -2.09 -18.91
C GLY A 19 1.64 -2.09 -17.73
N CYS A 20 0.82 -3.14 -17.61
CA CYS A 20 -0.24 -3.21 -16.59
C CYS A 20 -0.11 -4.35 -15.57
N GLY A 21 0.85 -5.27 -15.75
CA GLY A 21 1.04 -6.42 -14.86
C GLY A 21 0.07 -7.59 -15.06
N ASN A 22 -0.92 -7.48 -15.96
CA ASN A 22 -1.87 -8.56 -16.22
C ASN A 22 -1.18 -9.80 -16.83
N THR A 23 -1.67 -11.00 -16.50
CA THR A 23 -1.18 -12.24 -17.10
C THR A 23 -1.48 -12.29 -18.60
N LEU A 24 -0.53 -12.78 -19.39
CA LEU A 24 -0.65 -12.96 -20.84
C LEU A 24 -0.81 -14.44 -21.24
N VAL A 25 -0.84 -15.33 -20.25
CA VAL A 25 -1.03 -16.77 -20.49
C VAL A 25 -2.45 -17.00 -21.00
N MET A 26 -2.51 -17.63 -22.17
CA MET A 26 -3.67 -17.79 -23.04
C MET A 26 -4.85 -18.46 -22.33
N ALA A 27 -5.98 -17.74 -22.32
CA ALA A 27 -7.26 -18.15 -21.78
C ALA A 27 -7.91 -19.26 -22.64
N ALA A 28 -7.49 -20.51 -22.45
CA ALA A 28 -8.18 -21.69 -22.99
C ALA A 28 -8.93 -22.44 -21.87
N ALA A 29 -9.81 -21.74 -21.15
CA ALA A 29 -10.96 -22.28 -20.41
C ALA A 29 -11.66 -21.12 -19.68
N ALA A 30 -12.78 -20.64 -20.22
CA ALA A 30 -13.71 -19.80 -19.46
C ALA A 30 -14.42 -20.68 -18.39
N PRO A 31 -14.89 -20.09 -17.28
CA PRO A 31 -16.11 -19.29 -17.39
C PRO A 31 -15.95 -17.87 -16.88
N ALA A 32 -16.32 -16.93 -17.75
CA ALA A 32 -16.61 -15.56 -17.41
C ALA A 32 -17.96 -15.52 -16.67
N LEU A 33 -17.98 -15.69 -15.34
CA LEU A 33 -19.13 -15.30 -14.49
C LEU A 33 -18.76 -14.99 -13.03
N VAL A 34 -17.54 -15.27 -12.55
CA VAL A 34 -17.18 -14.78 -11.23
C VAL A 34 -16.62 -13.37 -11.40
N SER A 35 -17.46 -12.42 -11.00
CA SER A 35 -17.06 -11.06 -10.66
C SER A 35 -16.00 -11.12 -9.58
N SER A 36 -14.77 -11.40 -9.96
CA SER A 36 -13.59 -11.00 -9.22
C SER A 36 -13.35 -9.54 -9.57
N ALA A 37 -14.28 -8.68 -9.15
CA ALA A 37 -13.93 -7.30 -8.92
C ALA A 37 -12.63 -7.32 -8.09
N PRO A 38 -11.59 -6.55 -8.45
CA PRO A 38 -10.53 -6.33 -7.51
C PRO A 38 -11.22 -5.77 -6.27
N VAL A 39 -11.21 -6.52 -5.17
CA VAL A 39 -11.30 -5.91 -3.86
C VAL A 39 -10.03 -5.08 -3.79
N CYS A 40 -10.10 -3.86 -4.34
CA CYS A 40 -9.34 -2.74 -3.85
C CYS A 40 -9.61 -2.81 -2.35
N LYS A 41 -8.65 -3.38 -1.61
CA LYS A 41 -8.62 -3.27 -0.16
C LYS A 41 -8.48 -1.78 0.05
N SER A 42 -9.65 -1.17 0.16
CA SER A 42 -10.00 0.02 0.86
C SER A 42 -8.75 0.76 1.28
N GLY A 43 -8.50 1.88 0.60
CA GLY A 43 -7.84 2.97 1.27
C GLY A 43 -8.54 3.11 2.63
N LYS A 44 -7.88 2.66 3.70
CA LYS A 44 -8.14 3.31 4.96
C LYS A 44 -7.90 4.78 4.65
N PRO A 45 -8.87 5.67 4.92
CA PRO A 45 -8.60 7.08 4.77
C PRO A 45 -7.28 7.33 5.49
N ILE A 46 -6.47 8.23 4.94
CA ILE A 46 -5.22 8.63 5.56
C ILE A 46 -5.64 9.35 6.86
N THR A 47 -5.96 8.56 7.88
CA THR A 47 -6.37 9.04 9.19
C THR A 47 -5.10 9.64 9.75
N TRP A 48 -5.12 10.94 10.03
CA TRP A 48 -4.00 11.66 10.65
C TRP A 48 -3.50 10.98 11.94
N GLU A 49 -4.33 10.12 12.55
CA GLU A 49 -4.00 9.21 13.64
C GLU A 49 -2.87 8.21 13.31
N SER A 50 -2.86 7.58 12.12
CA SER A 50 -1.83 6.57 11.77
C SER A 50 -0.48 7.21 11.41
N LEU A 51 -0.50 8.44 10.88
CA LEU A 51 0.72 9.22 10.66
C LEU A 51 1.25 9.74 12.01
N MET A 52 0.38 10.25 12.89
CA MET A 52 0.77 10.68 14.23
C MET A 52 1.26 9.53 15.10
N THR A 53 0.69 8.33 15.00
CA THR A 53 1.13 7.19 15.83
C THR A 53 2.56 6.74 15.46
N LYS A 54 2.99 6.89 14.20
CA LYS A 54 4.37 6.59 13.77
C LYS A 54 5.40 7.65 14.20
N PHE A 55 4.97 8.88 14.44
CA PHE A 55 5.79 9.91 15.10
C PHE A 55 5.59 9.92 16.64
N GLY A 56 4.56 9.24 17.14
CA GLY A 56 3.94 9.51 18.43
C GLY A 56 4.52 8.80 19.64
N THR A 57 5.39 7.80 19.48
CA THR A 57 6.08 7.22 20.65
C THR A 57 7.37 7.95 20.97
N GLY A 58 8.19 8.27 19.94
CA GLY A 58 9.44 9.02 20.12
C GLY A 58 9.22 10.50 20.46
N PHE A 59 8.32 11.18 19.74
CA PHE A 59 8.05 12.60 19.98
C PHE A 59 7.37 12.83 21.35
N ALA A 60 6.44 11.95 21.74
CA ALA A 60 5.82 12.03 23.06
C ALA A 60 6.86 11.84 24.18
N PHE A 61 7.76 10.87 24.04
CA PHE A 61 8.84 10.65 25.02
C PHE A 61 9.78 11.85 25.10
N LEU A 62 10.15 12.43 23.96
CA LEU A 62 10.99 13.62 23.88
C LEU A 62 10.33 14.82 24.58
N VAL A 63 9.06 15.09 24.30
CA VAL A 63 8.31 16.18 24.94
C VAL A 63 8.20 15.95 26.44
N ILE A 64 7.88 14.73 26.89
CA ILE A 64 7.80 14.39 28.32
C ILE A 64 9.16 14.59 29.00
N SER A 65 10.27 14.14 28.37
CA SER A 65 11.62 14.36 28.90
C SER A 65 11.99 15.83 29.01
N ILE A 66 11.66 16.66 28.00
CA ILE A 66 11.91 18.10 28.05
C ILE A 66 11.09 18.76 29.15
N VAL A 67 9.80 18.43 29.27
CA VAL A 67 8.93 18.99 30.31
C VAL A 67 9.46 18.59 31.69
N LEU A 68 9.71 17.30 31.95
CA LEU A 68 10.25 16.83 33.22
C LEU A 68 11.61 17.49 33.56
N GLY A 69 12.48 17.65 32.57
CA GLY A 69 13.78 18.31 32.72
C GLY A 69 13.67 19.82 32.97
N ALA A 70 12.78 20.51 32.28
CA ALA A 70 12.58 21.95 32.42
C ALA A 70 11.80 22.34 33.68
N THR A 71 10.85 21.50 34.13
CA THR A 71 10.10 21.73 35.36
C THR A 71 10.75 21.11 36.60
N GLY A 72 11.90 20.44 36.46
CA GLY A 72 12.69 19.97 37.59
C GLY A 72 12.03 18.88 38.45
N TYR A 73 11.18 18.03 37.87
CA TYR A 73 10.47 16.97 38.62
C TYR A 73 11.40 15.82 39.09
N ALA A 74 12.70 15.92 38.82
CA ALA A 74 13.76 15.02 39.30
C ALA A 74 14.33 15.47 40.66
N GLY A 75 13.45 15.87 41.58
CA GLY A 75 13.80 16.28 42.92
C GLY A 75 12.78 15.75 43.93
N GLY A 76 12.93 14.47 44.27
CA GLY A 76 12.24 13.79 45.37
C GLY A 76 13.17 12.77 45.98
#